data_AF-A0A7C3YIR0-F1
#
_entry.id   AF-A0A7C3YIR0-F1
#
_cell.length_a   1.000
_cell.length_b   1.000
_cell.length_c   1.000
_cell.angle_alpha   90.00
_cell.angle_beta   90.00
_cell.angle_gamma   90.00
#
_symmetry.space_group_name_H-M   'P 1'
#
loop_
_entity.id
_entity.type
_entity.pdbx_description
1 polymer ?
#
loop_
_entity_poly.entity_id
_entity_poly.type
_entity_poly.pdbx_seq_one_letter_code
_entity_poly.pdbx_strand_id
1 'polypeptide(L)'
;METTVKATIDRIEGELAVAYSDEDESVYHIPLGKALGLKEGVKVTLTLRNGEISEVKIEEEKTESTKQRLVKLMRKLVEKTRKSRKNES
;
A
#
# COMPACT_ATOMS: atom_id res chain seq x y z
N MET A 1 8.65 -17.87 19.33
CA MET A 1 8.85 -16.40 19.34
C MET A 1 7.82 -15.79 18.41
N GLU A 2 7.24 -14.66 18.79
CA GLU A 2 6.32 -13.89 17.96
C GLU A 2 7.05 -12.64 17.45
N THR A 3 6.91 -12.33 16.17
CA THR A 3 7.56 -11.19 15.53
C THR A 3 6.58 -10.54 14.57
N THR A 4 6.48 -9.22 14.62
CA THR A 4 5.65 -8.45 13.68
C THR A 4 6.54 -7.77 12.66
N VAL A 5 6.16 -7.87 11.38
CA VAL A 5 6.89 -7.25 10.26
C VAL A 5 5.93 -6.39 9.46
N LYS A 6 6.35 -5.17 9.11
CA LYS A 6 5.62 -4.32 8.18
C LYS A 6 6.05 -4.65 6.77
N ALA A 7 5.10 -4.84 5.88
CA ALA A 7 5.35 -5.16 4.48
C ALA A 7 4.37 -4.43 3.57
N THR A 8 4.76 -4.22 2.32
CA THR A 8 3.92 -3.63 1.28
C THR A 8 3.60 -4.69 0.23
N ILE A 9 2.32 -4.84 -0.14
CA ILE A 9 1.91 -5.73 -1.24
C ILE A 9 2.39 -5.13 -2.56
N ASP A 10 3.29 -5.83 -3.26
CA ASP A 10 3.78 -5.42 -4.57
C ASP A 10 2.84 -5.90 -5.68
N ARG A 11 2.53 -7.20 -5.68
CA ARG A 11 1.69 -7.84 -6.70
C ARG A 11 0.84 -8.97 -6.14
N ILE A 12 -0.26 -9.28 -6.84
CA ILE A 12 -1.12 -10.43 -6.55
C ILE A 12 -1.01 -11.43 -7.70
N GLU A 13 -0.56 -12.65 -7.39
CA GLU A 13 -0.39 -13.75 -8.34
C GLU A 13 -1.36 -14.89 -7.99
N GLY A 14 -2.51 -14.91 -8.68
CA GLY A 14 -3.54 -15.94 -8.46
C GLY A 14 -4.11 -15.89 -7.05
N GLU A 15 -3.84 -16.93 -6.25
CA GLU A 15 -4.31 -17.06 -4.86
C GLU A 15 -3.31 -16.55 -3.82
N LEU A 16 -2.17 -16.00 -4.26
CA LEU A 16 -1.10 -15.50 -3.40
C LEU A 16 -0.87 -14.01 -3.62
N ALA A 17 -0.60 -13.28 -2.55
CA ALA A 17 -0.08 -11.93 -2.60
C ALA A 17 1.41 -11.94 -2.23
N VAL A 18 2.22 -11.22 -2.99
CA VAL A 18 3.65 -11.05 -2.74
C VAL A 18 3.84 -9.72 -2.02
N ALA A 19 4.41 -9.77 -0.82
CA ALA A 19 4.69 -8.61 0.00
C ALA A 19 6.18 -8.47 0.27
N TYR A 20 6.70 -7.25 0.15
CA TYR A 20 8.08 -6.92 0.50
C TYR A 20 8.10 -6.24 1.86
N SER A 21 9.00 -6.67 2.72
CA SER A 21 9.22 -6.02 4.01
C SER A 21 9.66 -4.56 3.83
N ASP A 22 9.18 -3.70 4.72
CA ASP A 22 9.59 -2.30 4.78
C ASP A 22 10.89 -2.11 5.60
N GLU A 23 11.28 -3.12 6.39
CA GLU A 23 12.42 -3.05 7.32
C GLU A 23 13.62 -3.87 6.85
N ASP A 24 13.39 -4.91 6.05
CA ASP A 24 14.42 -5.76 5.49
C ASP A 24 14.12 -6.11 4.02
N GLU A 25 15.03 -6.82 3.35
CA GLU A 25 14.85 -7.25 1.95
C GLU A 25 14.05 -8.56 1.85
N SER A 26 13.30 -8.94 2.89
CA SER A 26 12.54 -10.19 2.92
C SER A 26 11.27 -10.11 2.08
N VAL A 27 10.93 -11.24 1.46
CA VAL A 27 9.73 -11.41 0.64
C VAL A 27 8.80 -12.40 1.32
N TYR A 28 7.53 -12.02 1.47
CA TYR A 28 6.49 -12.83 2.08
C TYR A 28 5.42 -13.21 1.05
N HIS A 29 5.08 -14.50 1.04
CA HIS A 29 3.98 -15.02 0.22
C HIS A 29 2.76 -15.23 1.12
N ILE A 30 1.72 -14.42 0.89
CA ILE A 30 0.53 -14.38 1.74
C ILE A 30 -0.62 -15.04 0.98
N PRO A 31 -1.25 -16.10 1.52
CA PRO A 31 -2.48 -16.64 0.94
C PRO A 31 -3.61 -15.61 1.01
N LEU A 32 -4.27 -15.33 -0.11
CA LEU A 32 -5.42 -14.42 -0.15
C LEU A 32 -6.54 -14.87 0.81
N GLY A 33 -6.67 -16.18 1.04
CA GLY A 33 -7.62 -16.74 2.02
C GLY A 33 -7.37 -16.29 3.47
N LYS A 34 -6.15 -15.84 3.82
CA LYS A 34 -5.83 -15.30 5.15
C LYS A 34 -6.09 -13.80 5.26
N ALA A 35 -6.26 -13.08 4.15
CA ALA A 35 -6.36 -11.63 4.13
C ALA A 35 -7.35 -11.17 3.06
N LEU A 36 -8.62 -11.14 3.44
CA LEU A 36 -9.71 -10.63 2.62
C LEU A 36 -9.52 -9.13 2.35
N GLY A 37 -9.41 -8.76 1.08
CA GLY A 37 -9.31 -7.35 0.66
C GLY A 37 -7.89 -6.84 0.41
N LEU A 38 -6.88 -7.71 0.33
CA LEU A 38 -5.56 -7.32 -0.15
C LEU A 38 -5.64 -6.75 -1.57
N LYS A 39 -4.98 -5.63 -1.77
CA LYS A 39 -4.76 -4.98 -3.07
C LYS A 39 -3.29 -4.61 -3.18
N GLU A 40 -2.82 -4.49 -4.40
CA GLU A 40 -1.48 -3.98 -4.69
C GLU A 40 -1.31 -2.56 -4.13
N GLY A 41 -0.11 -2.28 -3.60
CA GLY A 41 0.24 -1.00 -2.97
C GLY A 41 -0.31 -0.80 -1.56
N VAL A 42 -0.93 -1.81 -0.96
CA VAL A 42 -1.42 -1.75 0.43
C VAL A 42 -0.32 -2.13 1.41
N LYS A 43 -0.18 -1.36 2.49
CA LYS A 43 0.68 -1.71 3.63
C LYS A 43 -0.04 -2.70 4.54
N VAL A 44 0.69 -3.72 4.97
CA VAL A 44 0.21 -4.78 5.84
C VAL A 44 1.20 -5.02 6.97
N THR A 45 0.68 -5.40 8.12
CA THR A 45 1.46 -5.89 9.25
C THR A 45 1.27 -7.40 9.33
N LEU A 46 2.36 -8.15 9.21
CA LEU A 46 2.42 -9.60 9.28
C LEU A 46 2.87 -10.02 10.67
N THR A 47 2.09 -10.86 11.35
CA THR A 47 2.49 -11.49 12.61
C THR A 47 3.03 -12.89 12.30
N LEU A 48 4.33 -13.08 12.54
CA LEU A 48 5.05 -14.33 12.37
C LEU A 48 5.13 -15.07 13.71
N ARG A 49 4.69 -16.32 13.74
CA ARG A 49 4.83 -17.21 14.89
C ARG A 49 5.72 -18.40 14.49
N ASN A 50 6.89 -18.50 15.12
CA ASN A 50 7.90 -19.50 14.78
C ASN A 50 8.35 -19.47 13.29
N GLY A 51 8.36 -18.28 12.68
CA GLY A 51 8.76 -18.10 11.27
C GLY A 51 7.63 -18.26 10.26
N GLU A 52 6.43 -18.67 10.68
CA GLU A 52 5.26 -18.80 9.82
C GLU A 52 4.28 -17.65 10.00
N ILE A 53 3.63 -17.22 8.90
CA ILE A 53 2.65 -16.14 8.92
C ILE A 53 1.39 -16.63 9.63
N SER A 54 1.16 -16.13 10.84
CA SER A 54 0.02 -16.45 11.69
C SER A 54 -1.17 -15.52 11.42
N GLU A 55 -0.91 -14.21 11.28
CA GLU A 55 -1.94 -13.18 11.11
C GLU A 55 -1.49 -12.11 10.13
N VAL A 56 -2.42 -11.53 9.38
CA VAL A 56 -2.20 -10.42 8.45
C VAL A 56 -3.19 -9.32 8.77
N LYS A 57 -2.70 -8.16 9.17
CA LYS A 57 -3.51 -6.95 9.38
C LYS A 57 -3.22 -5.97 8.27
N ILE A 58 -4.27 -5.52 7.59
CA ILE A 58 -4.15 -4.43 6.64
C ILE A 58 -3.97 -3.14 7.43
N GLU A 59 -2.85 -2.44 7.26
CA GLU A 59 -2.72 -1.07 7.76
C GLU A 59 -3.55 -0.20 6.81
N GLU A 60 -4.81 0.04 7.16
CA GLU A 60 -5.59 1.13 6.58
C GLU A 60 -4.97 2.46 7.02
N GLU A 61 -3.80 2.77 6.48
CA GLU A 61 -3.11 4.03 6.73
C GLU A 61 -3.89 5.13 6.01
N LYS A 62 -4.89 5.69 6.70
CA LYS A 62 -5.63 6.94 6.38
C LYS A 62 -5.67 7.25 4.88
N THR A 63 -6.16 6.31 4.08
CA THR A 63 -6.19 6.43 2.62
C THR A 63 -6.96 7.68 2.21
N GLU A 64 -7.90 8.12 3.05
CA GLU A 64 -8.63 9.37 2.88
C GLU A 64 -7.76 10.62 2.94
N SER A 65 -6.77 10.67 3.83
CA SER A 65 -5.88 11.83 3.95
C SER A 65 -4.91 11.92 2.77
N THR A 66 -4.40 10.78 2.30
CA THR A 66 -3.52 10.69 1.13
C THR A 66 -4.29 10.95 -0.17
N LYS A 67 -5.51 10.42 -0.32
CA LYS A 67 -6.43 10.73 -1.43
C LYS A 67 -6.77 12.21 -1.45
N GLN A 68 -7.14 12.81 -0.30
CA GLN A 68 -7.44 14.24 -0.22
C GLN A 68 -6.21 15.10 -0.60
N ARG A 69 -5.01 14.69 -0.19
CA ARG A 69 -3.77 15.36 -0.56
C ARG A 69 -3.48 15.24 -2.06
N LEU A 70 -3.70 14.06 -2.65
CA LEU A 70 -3.53 13.81 -4.08
C LEU A 70 -4.51 14.64 -4.92
N VAL A 71 -5.79 14.67 -4.54
CA VAL A 71 -6.83 15.48 -5.19
C VAL A 71 -6.46 16.97 -5.13
N LYS A 72 -5.94 17.44 -4.00
CA LYS A 72 -5.50 18.84 -3.83
C LYS A 72 -4.30 19.18 -4.72
N LEU A 73 -3.35 18.25 -4.89
CA LEU A 73 -2.20 18.43 -5.79
C LEU A 73 -2.64 18.45 -7.26
N MET A 74 -3.54 17.53 -7.67
CA MET A 74 -4.09 17.50 -9.02
C MET A 74 -4.87 18.78 -9.36
N ARG A 75 -5.70 19.30 -8.43
CA ARG A 75 -6.39 20.59 -8.63
C ARG A 75 -5.41 21.73 -8.87
N LYS A 76 -4.35 21.84 -8.06
CA LYS A 76 -3.32 22.89 -8.25
C LYS A 76 -2.62 22.80 -9.60
N LEU A 77 -2.33 21.59 -10.08
CA LEU A 77 -1.73 21.37 -11.40
C LEU A 77 -2.66 21.83 -12.53
N VAL A 78 -3.94 21.50 -12.46
CA VAL A 78 -4.96 21.91 -13.44
C VAL A 78 -5.18 23.42 -13.44
N GLU A 79 -5.22 24.05 -12.26
CA GLU A 79 -5.34 25.51 -12.16
C GLU A 79 -4.12 26.24 -12.72
N LYS A 80 -2.91 25.70 -12.48
CA LYS A 80 -1.67 26.28 -12.99
C LYS A 80 -1.55 26.18 -14.51
N THR A 81 -1.95 25.04 -15.10
CA THR A 81 -1.98 24.86 -16.57
C THR A 81 -3.07 25.70 -17.25
N ARG A 82 -4.19 25.97 -16.59
CA ARG A 82 -5.22 26.90 -17.11
C ARG A 82 -4.77 28.36 -17.04
N LYS A 83 -4.02 28.76 -16.01
CA LYS A 83 -3.48 30.12 -15.88
C LYS A 83 -2.34 30.39 -16.86
N SER A 84 -1.48 29.41 -17.15
CA SER A 84 -0.41 29.59 -18.14
C SER A 84 -0.97 29.83 -19.55
N ARG A 85 -2.01 29.07 -19.97
CA ARG A 85 -2.68 29.29 -21.26
C ARG A 85 -3.40 30.63 -21.41
N LYS A 86 -3.73 31.31 -20.30
CA LYS A 86 -4.46 32.58 -20.32
C LYS A 86 -3.56 33.81 -20.37
N ASN A 87 -2.26 33.64 -20.12
CA ASN A 87 -1.24 34.70 -20.19
C ASN A 87 -0.47 34.69 -21.52
N GLU A 88 -0.78 33.78 -22.44
CA GLU A 88 -0.20 33.67 -23.79
C GLU A 88 -1.19 34.11 -24.89
N SER A 89 -2.29 34.80 -24.54
CA SER A 89 -3.26 35.39 -25.49
C SER A 89 -3.37 36.89 -25.30
#